data_AF-A0A644YVD9-F1
#
_entry.id   AF-A0A644YVD9-F1
#
_cell.length_a   1.000
_cell.length_b   1.000
_cell.length_c   1.000
_cell.angle_alpha   90.00
_cell.angle_beta   90.00
_cell.angle_gamma   90.00
#
_symmetry.space_group_name_H-M   'P 1'
#
loop_
_entity.id
_entity.type
_entity.pdbx_description
1 polymer ?
#
loop_
_entity_poly.entity_id
_entity_poly.type
_entity_poly.pdbx_seq_one_letter_code
_entity_poly.pdbx_strand_id
1 'polypeptide(L)'
;MKRTAGQLALRRFLQVDRTATIDDVARLAMERETSRVYDSVAVTDRDVYCGIISVRDLLMATISIQVQRATQANPLTGLPGNAVIQDAISSALKDNRSFSLIYLDLDNFKAYNDAYGFPNGDRMIKTVADTIRTCCRDDDLKGHIGGDDFVIVSALCQTDAVRALCDRIVFTFSESIRSLYNEEDWNRGYIISQNRHGFTENFPIATLSIAVITNCEKTFASMEELSQAVAAAKRKSKHRQS
;
A
#
# COMPACT_ATOMS: atom_id res chain seq x y z
N MET A 1 -40.67 -37.85 -25.16
CA MET A 1 -39.60 -38.78 -25.57
C MET A 1 -38.44 -38.64 -24.59
N LYS A 2 -38.11 -39.68 -23.80
CA LYS A 2 -37.03 -39.62 -22.79
C LYS A 2 -35.67 -39.72 -23.49
N ARG A 3 -34.80 -38.73 -23.31
CA ARG A 3 -33.41 -38.72 -23.83
C ARG A 3 -32.52 -39.57 -22.91
N THR A 4 -31.55 -40.30 -23.45
CA THR A 4 -30.60 -41.10 -22.66
C THR A 4 -29.49 -40.21 -22.08
N ALA A 5 -28.92 -40.58 -20.92
CA ALA A 5 -27.85 -39.80 -20.28
C ALA A 5 -26.63 -39.57 -21.20
N GLY A 6 -26.32 -40.53 -22.08
CA GLY A 6 -25.27 -40.39 -23.10
C GLY A 6 -25.58 -39.38 -24.21
N GLN A 7 -26.87 -39.08 -24.47
CA GLN A 7 -27.29 -38.02 -25.40
C GLN A 7 -27.25 -36.62 -24.75
N LEU A 8 -27.11 -36.54 -23.42
CA LEU A 8 -26.88 -35.31 -22.66
C LEU A 8 -25.38 -35.00 -22.47
N ALA A 9 -24.48 -35.96 -22.75
CA ALA A 9 -23.03 -35.76 -22.73
C ALA A 9 -22.59 -34.92 -23.95
N LEU A 10 -22.80 -33.60 -23.87
CA LEU A 10 -22.47 -32.64 -24.93
C LEU A 10 -20.95 -32.61 -25.19
N ARG A 11 -20.57 -32.86 -26.46
CA ARG A 11 -19.20 -32.96 -27.00
C ARG A 11 -18.40 -31.64 -27.08
N ARG A 12 -18.72 -30.61 -26.29
CA ARG A 12 -17.99 -29.32 -26.30
C ARG A 12 -18.01 -28.68 -24.92
N PHE A 13 -17.00 -28.97 -24.11
CA PHE A 13 -16.65 -28.22 -22.90
C PHE A 13 -15.54 -27.22 -23.27
N LEU A 14 -15.52 -26.05 -22.62
CA LEU A 14 -14.39 -25.14 -22.77
C LEU A 14 -13.20 -25.74 -22.03
N GLN A 15 -12.08 -25.85 -22.73
CA GLN A 15 -10.80 -26.20 -22.13
C GLN A 15 -9.84 -25.03 -22.27
N VAL A 16 -9.05 -24.80 -21.23
CA VAL A 16 -8.02 -23.75 -21.20
C VAL A 16 -6.73 -24.34 -20.66
N ASP A 17 -5.60 -23.90 -21.21
CA ASP A 17 -4.29 -24.29 -20.67
C ASP A 17 -4.07 -23.65 -19.29
N ARG A 18 -3.35 -24.33 -18.39
CA ARG A 18 -3.02 -23.84 -17.04
C ARG A 18 -2.23 -22.53 -17.03
N THR A 19 -1.64 -22.13 -18.16
CA THR A 19 -0.94 -20.85 -18.33
C THR A 19 -1.88 -19.70 -18.70
N ALA A 20 -3.16 -19.96 -18.99
CA ALA A 20 -4.15 -18.94 -19.30
C ALA A 20 -4.41 -18.03 -18.10
N THR A 21 -4.59 -16.73 -18.37
CA THR A 21 -4.90 -15.76 -17.31
C THR A 21 -6.35 -15.87 -16.86
N ILE A 22 -6.62 -15.56 -15.58
CA ILE A 22 -7.98 -15.57 -15.02
C ILE A 22 -8.93 -14.66 -15.82
N ASP A 23 -8.44 -13.50 -16.28
CA ASP A 23 -9.23 -12.55 -17.08
C ASP A 23 -9.60 -13.13 -18.46
N ASP A 24 -8.67 -13.85 -19.11
CA ASP A 24 -8.94 -14.51 -20.39
C ASP A 24 -9.94 -15.66 -20.23
N VAL A 25 -9.79 -16.48 -19.17
CA VAL A 25 -10.71 -17.58 -18.88
C VAL A 25 -12.10 -17.04 -18.55
N ALA A 26 -12.21 -15.93 -17.81
CA ALA A 26 -13.48 -15.28 -17.49
C ALA A 26 -14.18 -14.74 -18.75
N ARG A 27 -13.43 -14.10 -19.65
CA ARG A 27 -13.95 -13.63 -20.95
C ARG A 27 -14.49 -14.79 -21.79
N LEU A 28 -13.68 -15.85 -21.98
CA LEU A 28 -14.07 -17.03 -22.75
C LEU A 28 -15.27 -17.79 -22.14
N ALA A 29 -15.43 -17.75 -20.81
CA ALA A 29 -16.60 -18.31 -20.14
C ALA A 29 -17.87 -17.47 -20.42
N MET A 30 -17.75 -16.15 -20.49
CA MET A 30 -18.87 -15.22 -20.71
C MET A 30 -19.30 -15.09 -22.18
N GLU A 31 -18.42 -15.40 -23.13
CA GLU A 31 -18.73 -15.42 -24.58
C GLU A 31 -19.58 -16.65 -25.00
N ARG A 32 -19.87 -17.57 -24.08
CA ARG A 32 -20.66 -18.77 -24.37
C ARG A 32 -22.15 -18.45 -24.54
N GLU A 33 -22.86 -19.36 -25.22
CA GLU A 33 -24.32 -19.37 -25.22
C GLU A 33 -24.86 -19.35 -23.78
N THR A 34 -25.92 -18.57 -23.53
CA THR A 34 -26.48 -18.32 -22.18
C THR A 34 -26.82 -19.61 -21.42
N SER A 35 -27.10 -20.70 -22.12
CA SER A 35 -27.39 -22.03 -21.57
C SER A 35 -26.15 -22.75 -20.99
N ARG A 36 -24.93 -22.29 -21.31
CA ARG A 36 -23.64 -22.93 -20.96
C ARG A 36 -22.66 -22.01 -20.23
N VAL A 37 -23.08 -20.78 -19.93
CA VAL A 37 -22.27 -19.80 -19.17
C VAL A 37 -21.97 -20.31 -17.75
N TYR A 38 -22.76 -21.26 -17.23
CA TYR A 38 -22.53 -21.86 -15.92
C TYR A 38 -21.74 -23.18 -15.95
N ASP A 39 -21.41 -23.70 -17.14
CA ASP A 39 -20.66 -24.96 -17.27
C ASP A 39 -19.21 -24.76 -16.81
N SER A 40 -18.71 -25.70 -16.01
CA SER A 40 -17.31 -25.69 -15.55
C SER A 40 -16.33 -25.66 -16.72
N VAL A 41 -15.20 -24.96 -16.52
CA VAL A 41 -14.09 -24.91 -17.47
C VAL A 41 -13.12 -26.03 -17.12
N ALA A 42 -12.69 -26.82 -18.10
CA ALA A 42 -11.62 -27.80 -17.90
C ALA A 42 -10.25 -27.12 -18.03
N VAL A 43 -9.35 -27.41 -17.09
CA VAL A 43 -7.97 -26.94 -17.11
C VAL A 43 -7.08 -28.07 -17.59
N THR A 44 -6.24 -27.77 -18.59
CA THR A 44 -5.30 -28.72 -19.17
C THR A 44 -3.87 -28.23 -19.04
N ASP A 45 -2.93 -29.16 -19.03
CA ASP A 45 -1.51 -28.91 -19.18
C ASP A 45 -0.99 -29.72 -20.36
N ARG A 46 -0.56 -29.08 -21.46
CA ARG A 46 -0.10 -29.80 -22.65
C ARG A 46 -1.09 -30.91 -23.06
N ASP A 47 -2.37 -30.56 -23.13
CA ASP A 47 -3.51 -31.45 -23.40
C ASP A 47 -3.80 -32.56 -22.37
N VAL A 48 -3.10 -32.57 -21.23
CA VAL A 48 -3.40 -33.46 -20.10
C VAL A 48 -4.39 -32.78 -19.16
N TYR A 49 -5.53 -33.43 -18.88
CA TYR A 49 -6.52 -32.91 -17.93
C TYR A 49 -5.95 -32.77 -16.52
N CYS A 50 -6.05 -31.57 -15.93
CA CYS A 50 -5.58 -31.26 -14.59
C CYS A 50 -6.72 -31.05 -13.58
N GLY A 51 -7.90 -30.64 -14.04
CA GLY A 51 -9.02 -30.35 -13.17
C GLY A 51 -10.11 -29.53 -13.84
N ILE A 52 -11.10 -29.11 -13.04
CA ILE A 52 -12.16 -28.19 -13.45
C ILE A 52 -12.21 -26.99 -12.52
N ILE A 53 -12.59 -25.83 -13.07
CA ILE A 53 -12.95 -24.64 -12.31
C ILE A 53 -14.40 -24.28 -12.62
N SER A 54 -15.19 -24.00 -11.58
CA SER A 54 -16.57 -23.53 -11.77
C SER A 54 -16.56 -22.07 -12.20
N VAL A 55 -17.54 -21.65 -13.01
CA VAL A 55 -17.65 -20.24 -13.41
C VAL A 55 -17.93 -19.35 -12.19
N ARG A 56 -18.58 -19.89 -11.14
CA ARG A 56 -18.72 -19.20 -9.85
C ARG A 56 -17.37 -18.89 -9.23
N ASP A 57 -16.49 -19.89 -9.09
CA ASP A 57 -15.18 -19.70 -8.45
C ASP A 57 -14.28 -18.78 -9.27
N LEU A 58 -14.36 -18.90 -10.60
CA LEU A 58 -13.71 -18.00 -11.54
C LEU A 58 -14.16 -16.54 -11.32
N LEU A 59 -15.47 -16.29 -11.26
CA LEU A 59 -16.01 -14.94 -11.02
C LEU A 59 -15.69 -14.41 -9.63
N MET A 60 -15.74 -15.27 -8.60
CA MET A 60 -15.33 -14.88 -7.25
C MET A 60 -13.85 -14.50 -7.22
N ALA A 61 -12.98 -15.26 -7.91
CA ALA A 61 -11.57 -14.94 -8.05
C ALA A 61 -11.35 -13.63 -8.83
N THR A 62 -12.05 -13.42 -9.96
CA THR A 62 -11.99 -12.17 -10.72
C THR A 62 -12.43 -10.98 -9.86
N ILE A 63 -13.55 -11.07 -9.16
CA ILE A 63 -14.03 -10.00 -8.26
C ILE A 63 -13.02 -9.76 -7.14
N SER A 64 -12.44 -10.81 -6.55
CA SER A 64 -11.46 -10.67 -5.47
C SER A 64 -10.20 -9.97 -5.95
N ILE A 65 -9.69 -10.34 -7.14
CA ILE A 65 -8.57 -9.68 -7.80
C ILE A 65 -8.92 -8.23 -8.14
N GLN A 66 -10.13 -7.97 -8.66
CA GLN A 66 -10.58 -6.63 -9.02
C GLN A 66 -10.78 -5.75 -7.78
N VAL A 67 -11.29 -6.27 -6.66
CA VAL A 67 -11.40 -5.57 -5.38
C VAL A 67 -10.02 -5.26 -4.82
N GLN A 68 -9.12 -6.25 -4.83
CA GLN A 68 -7.74 -6.07 -4.41
C GLN A 68 -7.01 -5.02 -5.28
N ARG A 69 -7.31 -5.00 -6.59
CA ARG A 69 -6.86 -3.97 -7.54
C ARG A 69 -7.63 -2.66 -7.41
N ALA A 70 -8.82 -2.60 -6.82
CA ALA A 70 -9.67 -1.40 -6.75
C ALA A 70 -9.41 -0.58 -5.49
N THR A 71 -8.96 -1.19 -4.40
CA THR A 71 -8.39 -0.45 -3.25
C THR A 71 -6.95 -0.02 -3.52
N GLN A 72 -6.73 0.70 -4.63
CA GLN A 72 -5.42 1.28 -4.98
C GLN A 72 -5.04 2.45 -4.10
N ALA A 73 -6.00 3.02 -3.36
CA ALA A 73 -5.80 4.14 -2.49
C ALA A 73 -6.21 3.78 -1.06
N ASN A 74 -5.51 4.36 -0.10
CA ASN A 74 -5.90 4.33 1.30
C ASN A 74 -7.22 5.12 1.48
N PRO A 75 -8.25 4.56 2.14
CA PRO A 75 -9.56 5.18 2.22
C PRO A 75 -9.59 6.48 3.04
N LEU A 76 -8.66 6.66 3.96
CA LEU A 76 -8.62 7.83 4.83
C LEU A 76 -7.97 9.04 4.15
N THR A 77 -6.90 8.80 3.38
CA THR A 77 -6.10 9.86 2.78
C THR A 77 -6.31 10.00 1.28
N GLY A 78 -6.81 8.97 0.59
CA GLY A 78 -6.89 8.90 -0.87
C GLY A 78 -5.53 8.73 -1.56
N LEU A 79 -4.44 8.51 -0.81
CA LEU A 79 -3.12 8.28 -1.37
C LEU A 79 -2.97 6.82 -1.83
N PRO A 80 -2.18 6.53 -2.87
CA PRO A 80 -1.73 5.20 -3.24
C PRO A 80 -1.45 4.26 -2.05
N GLY A 81 -2.09 3.10 -2.03
CA GLY A 81 -1.91 2.04 -1.04
C GLY A 81 -0.77 1.08 -1.41
N ASN A 82 -0.61 0.04 -0.58
CA ASN A 82 0.54 -0.86 -0.64
C ASN A 82 0.77 -1.51 -2.02
N ALA A 83 -0.29 -1.90 -2.73
CA ALA A 83 -0.17 -2.53 -4.05
C ALA A 83 0.50 -1.59 -5.08
N VAL A 84 0.03 -0.34 -5.19
CA VAL A 84 0.59 0.65 -6.12
C VAL A 84 2.03 1.00 -5.77
N ILE A 85 2.34 1.09 -4.47
CA ILE A 85 3.70 1.32 -3.98
C ILE A 85 4.63 0.18 -4.43
N GLN A 86 4.21 -1.08 -4.22
CA GLN A 86 5.00 -2.25 -4.60
C GLN A 86 5.22 -2.32 -6.11
N ASP A 87 4.20 -2.04 -6.91
CA ASP A 87 4.29 -2.05 -8.37
C ASP A 87 5.27 -0.98 -8.88
N ALA A 88 5.20 0.23 -8.32
CA ALA A 88 6.11 1.32 -8.71
C ALA A 88 7.57 1.01 -8.38
N ILE A 89 7.84 0.48 -7.19
CA ILE A 89 9.19 0.09 -6.79
C ILE A 89 9.70 -1.08 -7.64
N SER A 90 8.87 -2.09 -7.88
CA SER A 90 9.22 -3.26 -8.70
C SER A 90 9.53 -2.85 -10.13
N SER A 91 8.74 -1.93 -10.70
CA SER A 91 9.01 -1.35 -12.02
C SER A 91 10.32 -0.55 -12.05
N ALA A 92 10.58 0.28 -11.03
CA ALA A 92 11.82 1.05 -10.96
C ALA A 92 13.07 0.15 -10.87
N LEU A 93 13.00 -0.94 -10.08
CA LEU A 93 14.06 -1.94 -9.97
C LEU A 93 14.28 -2.68 -11.29
N LYS A 94 13.20 -3.13 -11.95
CA LYS A 94 13.27 -3.85 -13.23
C LYS A 94 13.87 -3.00 -14.35
N ASP A 95 13.52 -1.72 -14.39
CA ASP A 95 13.99 -0.77 -15.40
C ASP A 95 15.37 -0.18 -15.06
N ASN A 96 15.97 -0.60 -13.94
CA ASN A 96 17.21 -0.04 -13.38
C ASN A 96 17.20 1.49 -13.27
N ARG A 97 16.02 2.06 -12.95
CA ARG A 97 15.83 3.51 -12.80
C ARG A 97 16.33 3.96 -11.44
N SER A 98 16.97 5.12 -11.41
CA SER A 98 17.34 5.82 -10.20
C SER A 98 16.11 6.30 -9.42
N PHE A 99 16.05 5.97 -8.12
CA PHE A 99 15.00 6.39 -7.21
C PHE A 99 15.50 6.55 -5.76
N SER A 100 14.82 7.41 -5.02
CA SER A 100 14.84 7.45 -3.56
C SER A 100 13.49 7.03 -3.00
N LEU A 101 13.56 6.19 -1.98
CA LEU A 101 12.46 5.71 -1.17
C LEU A 101 12.54 6.37 0.20
N ILE A 102 11.53 7.17 0.53
CA ILE A 102 11.47 7.99 1.73
C ILE A 102 10.30 7.49 2.57
N TYR A 103 10.59 6.88 3.71
CA TYR A 103 9.57 6.46 4.67
C TYR A 103 9.34 7.55 5.70
N LEU A 104 8.08 7.75 6.07
CA LEU A 104 7.66 8.67 7.11
C LEU A 104 6.78 7.93 8.12
N ASP A 105 6.94 8.26 9.39
CA ASP A 105 6.25 7.67 10.54
C ASP A 105 5.96 8.81 11.53
N LEU A 106 4.76 8.84 12.11
CA LEU A 106 4.39 9.85 13.11
C LEU A 106 4.93 9.48 14.48
N ASP A 107 5.75 10.36 15.04
CA ASP A 107 6.25 10.18 16.39
C ASP A 107 5.12 10.39 17.40
N ASN A 108 5.06 9.53 18.42
CA ASN A 108 4.06 9.58 19.51
C ASN A 108 2.58 9.53 19.07
N PHE A 109 2.28 9.02 17.87
CA PHE A 109 0.91 9.02 17.32
C PHE A 109 -0.12 8.31 18.21
N LYS A 110 0.28 7.21 18.86
CA LYS A 110 -0.58 6.52 19.82
C LYS A 110 -0.94 7.42 21.01
N ALA A 111 0.05 8.07 21.63
CA ALA A 111 -0.18 8.96 22.76
C ALA A 111 -1.08 10.14 22.38
N TYR A 112 -0.95 10.64 21.14
CA TYR A 112 -1.83 11.66 20.58
C TYR A 112 -3.28 11.15 20.46
N ASN A 113 -3.50 9.96 19.90
CA ASN A 113 -4.83 9.35 19.82
C ASN A 113 -5.46 9.13 21.20
N ASP A 114 -4.67 8.71 22.18
CA ASP A 114 -5.14 8.47 23.54
C ASP A 114 -5.57 9.79 24.23
N ALA A 115 -4.91 10.91 23.91
CA ALA A 115 -5.22 12.23 24.48
C ALA A 115 -6.32 13.01 23.72
N TYR A 116 -6.34 12.93 22.38
CA TYR A 116 -7.20 13.74 21.51
C TYR A 116 -8.31 12.95 20.79
N GLY A 117 -8.29 11.62 20.89
CA GLY A 117 -9.25 10.72 20.26
C GLY A 117 -8.94 10.42 18.79
N PHE A 118 -9.41 9.26 18.32
CA PHE A 118 -9.24 8.81 16.94
C PHE A 118 -9.69 9.80 15.85
N PRO A 119 -10.80 10.57 16.00
CA PRO A 119 -11.18 11.55 14.98
C PRO A 119 -10.12 12.64 14.76
N ASN A 120 -9.41 13.05 15.80
CA ASN A 120 -8.27 13.98 15.66
C ASN A 120 -7.02 13.27 15.13
N GLY A 121 -6.82 12.00 15.49
CA GLY A 121 -5.81 11.15 14.84
C GLY A 121 -5.97 11.08 13.33
N ASP A 122 -7.20 10.83 12.87
CA ASP A 122 -7.54 10.80 11.45
C ASP A 122 -7.25 12.14 10.76
N ARG A 123 -7.50 13.26 11.45
CA ARG A 123 -7.12 14.60 10.96
C ARG A 123 -5.61 14.74 10.87
N MET A 124 -4.85 14.23 11.84
CA MET A 124 -3.39 14.26 11.80
C MET A 124 -2.83 13.45 10.62
N ILE A 125 -3.36 12.24 10.39
CA ILE A 125 -3.00 11.41 9.22
C ILE A 125 -3.30 12.17 7.91
N LYS A 126 -4.47 12.83 7.81
CA LYS A 126 -4.80 13.67 6.65
C LYS A 126 -3.83 14.85 6.49
N THR A 127 -3.43 15.50 7.58
CA THR A 127 -2.42 16.56 7.56
C THR A 127 -1.08 16.07 7.03
N VAL A 128 -0.64 14.85 7.38
CA VAL A 128 0.56 14.25 6.77
C VAL A 128 0.37 14.09 5.26
N ALA A 129 -0.77 13.54 4.83
CA ALA A 129 -1.06 13.34 3.41
C ALA A 129 -1.04 14.66 2.62
N ASP A 130 -1.64 15.71 3.16
CA ASP A 130 -1.67 17.04 2.53
C ASP A 130 -0.30 17.72 2.55
N THR A 131 0.49 17.49 3.61
CA THR A 131 1.88 17.95 3.68
C THR A 131 2.71 17.34 2.56
N ILE A 132 2.69 16.01 2.40
CA ILE A 132 3.51 15.36 1.36
C ILE A 132 3.00 15.72 -0.05
N ARG A 133 1.69 15.94 -0.24
CA ARG A 133 1.16 16.49 -1.51
C ARG A 133 1.74 17.85 -1.85
N THR A 134 1.86 18.72 -0.85
CA THR A 134 2.36 20.09 -1.03
C THR A 134 3.86 20.13 -1.23
N CYS A 135 4.61 19.27 -0.53
CA CYS A 135 6.07 19.31 -0.55
C CYS A 135 6.71 18.53 -1.70
N CYS A 136 6.08 17.45 -2.17
CA CYS A 136 6.61 16.59 -3.23
C CYS A 136 6.22 17.08 -4.62
N ARG A 137 6.93 16.60 -5.65
CA ARG A 137 6.57 16.86 -7.05
C ARG A 137 5.36 16.03 -7.44
N ASP A 138 4.67 16.42 -8.50
CA ASP A 138 3.52 15.68 -9.02
C ASP A 138 3.90 14.25 -9.43
N ASP A 139 5.05 14.11 -10.10
CA ASP A 139 5.60 12.84 -10.57
C ASP A 139 6.11 11.91 -9.46
N ASP A 140 6.28 12.43 -8.23
CA ASP A 140 6.65 11.58 -7.09
C ASP A 140 5.45 10.72 -6.68
N LEU A 141 5.65 9.42 -6.47
CA LEU A 141 4.62 8.58 -5.89
C LEU A 141 4.50 8.91 -4.40
N LYS A 142 3.32 9.32 -3.96
CA LYS A 142 3.00 9.63 -2.56
C LYS A 142 2.06 8.54 -2.04
N GLY A 143 2.51 7.72 -1.11
CA GLY A 143 1.79 6.52 -0.68
C GLY A 143 1.46 6.52 0.82
N HIS A 144 0.36 5.87 1.17
CA HIS A 144 -0.06 5.62 2.56
C HIS A 144 -0.25 4.10 2.75
N ILE A 145 0.66 3.50 3.52
CA ILE A 145 0.70 2.04 3.74
C ILE A 145 -0.42 1.64 4.70
N GLY A 146 -0.54 2.36 5.83
CA GLY A 146 -1.59 2.20 6.82
C GLY A 146 -1.20 2.80 8.17
N GLY A 147 -2.19 3.12 9.01
CA GLY A 147 -1.92 3.76 10.31
C GLY A 147 -1.22 5.11 10.15
N ASP A 148 -0.01 5.20 10.69
CA ASP A 148 0.90 6.34 10.64
C ASP A 148 2.07 6.16 9.64
N ASP A 149 2.07 5.09 8.85
CA ASP A 149 3.14 4.76 7.90
C ASP A 149 2.89 5.33 6.49
N PHE A 150 3.75 6.24 6.06
CA PHE A 150 3.74 6.83 4.72
C PHE A 150 5.03 6.53 3.96
N VAL A 151 4.95 6.65 2.64
CA VAL A 151 6.09 6.45 1.76
C VAL A 151 6.05 7.41 0.59
N ILE A 152 7.23 7.86 0.16
CA ILE A 152 7.40 8.62 -1.07
C ILE A 152 8.42 7.87 -1.94
N VAL A 153 8.09 7.67 -3.21
CA VAL A 153 9.04 7.19 -4.23
C VAL A 153 9.31 8.36 -5.18
N SER A 154 10.55 8.83 -5.20
CA SER A 154 10.95 9.99 -6.00
C SER A 154 12.10 9.62 -6.93
N ALA A 155 12.14 10.22 -8.12
CA ALA A 155 13.30 10.14 -9.01
C ALA A 155 14.50 10.98 -8.52
N LEU A 156 14.34 11.73 -7.42
CA LEU A 156 15.45 12.44 -6.77
C LEU A 156 16.46 11.43 -6.23
N CYS A 157 17.74 11.62 -6.58
CA CYS A 157 18.82 10.75 -6.13
C CYS A 157 20.00 11.46 -5.48
N GLN A 158 20.07 12.78 -5.58
CA GLN A 158 21.13 13.56 -4.93
C GLN A 158 20.81 13.70 -3.45
N THR A 159 21.77 13.32 -2.60
CA THR A 159 21.63 13.30 -1.13
C THR A 159 21.16 14.65 -0.58
N ASP A 160 21.72 15.76 -1.06
CA ASP A 160 21.32 17.10 -0.62
C ASP A 160 19.88 17.47 -1.04
N ALA A 161 19.47 17.07 -2.24
CA ALA A 161 18.12 17.33 -2.74
C ALA A 161 17.07 16.53 -1.97
N VAL A 162 17.36 15.26 -1.66
CA VAL A 162 16.48 14.42 -0.85
C VAL A 162 16.42 14.93 0.59
N ARG A 163 17.55 15.34 1.16
CA ARG A 163 17.59 15.96 2.49
C ARG A 163 16.76 17.24 2.55
N ALA A 164 16.90 18.13 1.57
CA ALA A 164 16.10 19.35 1.50
C ALA A 164 14.60 19.08 1.37
N LEU A 165 14.20 18.02 0.66
CA LEU A 165 12.80 17.56 0.63
C LEU A 165 12.34 17.07 2.01
N CYS A 166 13.14 16.26 2.71
CA CYS A 166 12.83 15.78 4.04
C CYS A 166 12.64 16.94 5.04
N ASP A 167 13.59 17.88 5.06
CA ASP A 167 13.55 19.05 5.95
C ASP A 167 12.31 19.91 5.66
N ARG A 168 11.97 20.10 4.38
CA ARG A 168 10.75 20.81 3.97
C ARG A 168 9.48 20.11 4.45
N ILE A 169 9.41 18.78 4.36
CA ILE A 169 8.25 18.00 4.83
C ILE A 169 8.10 18.16 6.34
N VAL A 170 9.18 17.98 7.11
CA VAL A 170 9.14 18.10 8.58
C VAL A 170 8.69 19.50 8.99
N PHE A 171 9.25 20.55 8.37
CA PHE A 171 8.88 21.93 8.67
C PHE A 171 7.42 22.26 8.30
N THR A 172 6.97 21.84 7.11
CA THR A 172 5.59 22.10 6.67
C THR A 172 4.58 21.35 7.54
N PHE A 173 4.92 20.13 7.96
CA PHE A 173 4.12 19.36 8.89
C PHE A 173 4.01 20.05 10.25
N SER A 174 5.14 20.49 10.84
CA SER A 174 5.14 21.12 12.16
C SER A 174 4.29 22.39 12.22
N GLU A 175 4.26 23.16 11.12
CA GLU A 175 3.38 24.34 11.03
C GLU A 175 1.90 23.94 10.90
N SER A 176 1.61 22.88 10.15
CA SER A 176 0.24 22.46 9.85
C SER A 176 -0.47 21.82 11.06
N ILE A 177 0.27 21.11 11.91
CA ILE A 177 -0.31 20.42 13.08
C ILE A 177 -0.71 21.34 14.22
N ARG A 178 -0.27 22.61 14.25
CA ARG A 178 -0.61 23.54 15.34
C ARG A 178 -2.11 23.64 15.61
N SER A 179 -2.91 23.62 14.54
CA SER A 179 -4.38 23.67 14.61
C SER A 179 -5.04 22.40 15.17
N LEU A 180 -4.26 21.32 15.36
CA LEU A 180 -4.72 20.03 15.88
C LEU A 180 -4.47 19.86 17.38
N TYR A 181 -3.80 20.82 18.01
CA TYR A 181 -3.55 20.87 19.45
C TYR A 181 -4.38 21.97 20.11
N ASN A 182 -4.71 21.79 21.39
CA ASN A 182 -5.22 22.89 22.20
C ASN A 182 -4.07 23.87 22.54
N GLU A 183 -4.41 25.11 22.92
CA GLU A 183 -3.40 26.13 23.20
C GLU A 183 -2.51 25.79 24.39
N GLU A 184 -3.04 25.10 25.40
CA GLU A 184 -2.30 24.76 26.62
C GLU A 184 -1.17 23.76 26.32
N ASP A 185 -1.49 22.66 25.66
CA ASP A 185 -0.53 21.62 25.28
C ASP A 185 0.49 22.16 24.28
N TRP A 186 0.07 23.01 23.34
CA TRP A 186 0.96 23.64 22.37
C TRP A 186 1.99 24.56 23.04
N ASN A 187 1.53 25.46 23.92
CA ASN A 187 2.41 26.38 24.64
C ASN A 187 3.35 25.65 25.61
N ARG A 188 2.90 24.53 26.15
CA ARG A 188 3.69 23.68 27.04
C ARG A 188 4.71 22.81 26.27
N GLY A 189 4.46 22.53 25.00
CA GLY A 189 5.34 21.74 24.13
C GLY A 189 5.26 20.22 24.32
N TYR A 190 4.27 19.73 25.08
CA TYR A 190 4.01 18.30 25.26
C TYR A 190 2.55 18.02 25.65
N ILE A 191 2.06 16.85 25.26
CA ILE A 191 0.78 16.28 25.69
C ILE A 191 0.98 15.37 26.88
N ILE A 192 -0.04 15.27 27.72
CA ILE A 192 -0.06 14.38 28.87
C ILE A 192 -0.95 13.19 28.50
N SER A 193 -0.36 12.00 28.43
CA SER A 193 -1.08 10.78 28.02
C SER A 193 -0.62 9.56 28.81
N GLN A 194 -1.40 8.48 28.81
CA GLN A 194 -1.03 7.25 29.51
C GLN A 194 -0.07 6.41 28.66
N ASN A 195 1.03 5.97 29.25
CA ASN A 195 1.91 5.00 28.61
C ASN A 195 1.33 3.58 28.70
N ARG A 196 2.05 2.60 28.11
CA ARG A 196 1.60 1.19 28.05
C ARG A 196 1.38 0.51 29.40
N HIS A 197 1.87 1.11 30.49
CA HIS A 197 1.74 0.60 31.86
C HIS A 197 0.67 1.37 32.67
N GLY A 198 -0.08 2.28 32.03
CA GLY A 198 -1.13 3.08 32.66
C GLY A 198 -0.62 4.30 33.44
N PHE A 199 0.67 4.59 33.39
CA PHE A 199 1.23 5.79 34.01
C PHE A 199 1.11 6.99 33.09
N THR A 200 0.74 8.13 33.68
CA THR A 200 0.73 9.41 33.00
C THR A 200 2.16 9.86 32.70
N GLU A 201 2.44 10.14 31.44
CA GLU A 201 3.75 10.56 30.94
C GLU A 201 3.60 11.75 29.98
N ASN A 202 4.66 12.55 29.89
CA ASN A 202 4.72 13.71 29.00
C ASN A 202 5.28 13.27 27.65
N PHE A 203 4.48 13.39 26.59
CA PHE A 203 4.90 13.11 25.22
C PHE A 203 5.10 14.41 24.46
N PRO A 204 6.25 14.62 23.80
CA PRO A 204 6.47 15.78 22.95
C PRO A 204 5.39 15.94 21.88
N ILE A 205 5.20 17.17 21.38
CA ILE A 205 4.36 17.43 20.19
C ILE A 205 4.81 16.51 19.05
N ALA A 206 3.85 16.00 18.29
CA ALA A 206 4.12 15.03 17.23
C ALA A 206 5.06 15.61 16.17
N THR A 207 6.03 14.79 15.76
CA THR A 207 6.96 15.07 14.66
C THR A 207 6.91 13.93 13.64
N LEU A 208 7.61 14.10 12.52
CA LEU A 208 7.78 13.04 11.53
C LEU A 208 9.19 12.49 11.59
N SER A 209 9.30 11.19 11.86
CA SER A 209 10.52 10.43 11.67
C SER A 209 10.65 10.02 10.21
N ILE A 210 11.77 10.41 9.57
CA ILE A 210 12.03 10.11 8.16
C ILE A 210 13.22 9.16 8.01
N ALA A 211 13.06 8.13 7.17
CA ALA A 211 14.13 7.22 6.76
C ALA A 211 14.25 7.20 5.24
N VAL A 212 15.45 7.47 4.72
CA VAL A 212 15.73 7.58 3.28
C VAL A 212 16.61 6.42 2.84
N ILE A 213 16.23 5.80 1.74
CA ILE A 213 17.05 4.83 1.02
C ILE A 213 17.08 5.21 -0.46
N THR A 214 18.24 5.14 -1.06
CA THR A 214 18.46 5.47 -2.47
C THR A 214 19.14 4.30 -3.16
N ASN A 215 18.71 4.00 -4.40
CA ASN A 215 19.39 3.00 -5.22
C ASN A 215 20.53 3.59 -6.07
N CYS A 216 20.84 4.87 -5.90
CA CYS A 216 21.92 5.54 -6.63
C CYS A 216 23.32 5.28 -6.07
N GLU A 217 23.42 5.00 -4.77
CA GLU A 217 24.69 4.61 -4.12
C GLU A 217 24.77 3.10 -3.85
N LYS A 218 23.62 2.42 -3.81
CA LYS A 218 23.52 1.00 -3.50
C LYS A 218 22.55 0.30 -4.44
N THR A 219 22.99 -0.77 -5.09
CA THR A 219 22.11 -1.61 -5.91
C THR A 219 21.30 -2.54 -5.03
N PHE A 220 20.00 -2.70 -5.33
CA PHE A 220 19.13 -3.66 -4.68
C PHE A 220 18.71 -4.72 -5.69
N ALA A 221 18.92 -5.99 -5.38
CA ALA A 221 18.59 -7.09 -6.29
C ALA A 221 17.10 -7.47 -6.23
N SER A 222 16.41 -7.17 -5.13
CA SER A 222 15.01 -7.51 -4.93
C SER A 222 14.28 -6.55 -3.99
N MET A 223 12.94 -6.59 -4.04
CA MET A 223 12.07 -5.86 -3.10
C MET A 223 12.31 -6.28 -1.65
N GLU A 224 12.71 -7.53 -1.42
CA GLU A 224 12.98 -8.06 -0.09
C GLU A 224 14.23 -7.42 0.53
N GLU A 225 15.32 -7.29 -0.26
CA GLU A 225 16.54 -6.61 0.19
C GLU A 225 16.27 -5.14 0.52
N LEU A 226 15.49 -4.46 -0.31
CA LEU A 226 15.07 -3.09 -0.07
C LEU A 226 14.26 -2.97 1.22
N SER A 227 13.29 -3.87 1.42
CA SER A 227 12.46 -3.91 2.64
C SER A 227 13.28 -4.14 3.92
N GLN A 228 14.29 -5.01 3.86
CA GLN A 228 15.20 -5.23 4.99
C GLN A 228 16.06 -3.99 5.29
N ALA A 229 16.55 -3.30 4.25
CA ALA A 229 17.29 -2.05 4.40
C ALA A 229 16.41 -0.97 5.05
N VAL A 230 15.14 -0.87 4.65
CA VAL A 230 14.15 0.05 5.25
C VAL A 230 13.95 -0.25 6.73
N ALA A 231 13.71 -1.52 7.08
CA ALA A 231 13.50 -1.91 8.46
C ALA A 231 14.73 -1.58 9.33
N ALA A 232 15.94 -1.76 8.80
CA ALA A 232 17.17 -1.40 9.48
C ALA A 232 17.32 0.12 9.65
N ALA A 233 16.97 0.91 8.61
CA ALA A 233 17.01 2.37 8.66
C ALA A 233 16.00 2.93 9.68
N LYS A 234 14.75 2.44 9.68
CA LYS A 234 13.72 2.83 10.67
C LYS A 234 14.15 2.56 12.11
N ARG A 235 14.77 1.40 12.39
CA ARG A 235 15.28 1.07 13.74
C ARG A 235 16.34 2.05 14.20
N LYS A 236 17.27 2.46 13.31
CA LYS A 236 18.32 3.43 13.62
C LYS A 236 17.75 4.83 13.87
N SER A 237 16.73 5.24 13.14
CA SER A 237 16.08 6.55 13.35
C SER A 237 15.36 6.61 14.70
N LYS A 238 14.62 5.56 15.08
CA LYS A 238 13.89 5.51 16.37
C LYS A 238 14.82 5.40 17.60
N HIS A 239 15.97 4.73 17.50
CA HIS A 239 16.95 4.65 18.60
C HIS A 239 17.77 5.93 18.83
N ARG A 240 17.77 6.87 17.89
CA ARG A 240 18.54 8.12 18.00
C ARG A 240 17.80 9.24 18.75
N GLN A 241 16.52 9.02 19.05
CA GLN A 241 15.63 9.97 19.73
C GLN A 241 15.21 9.50 21.14
N SER A 242 15.76 8.40 21.65
CA SER A 242 15.59 7.95 23.05
C SER A 242 16.75 8.38 23.93
#